data_AF-A0A1J0VPV2-F1
#
_entry.id   AF-A0A1J0VPV2-F1
#
_cell.length_a   1.000
_cell.length_b   1.000
_cell.length_c   1.000
_cell.angle_alpha   90.00
_cell.angle_beta   90.00
_cell.angle_gamma   90.00
#
_symmetry.space_group_name_H-M   'P 1'
#
loop_
_entity.id
_entity.type
_entity.pdbx_description
1 polymer ?
#
loop_
_entity_poly.entity_id
_entity_poly.type
_entity_poly.pdbx_seq_one_letter_code
_entity_poly.pdbx_strand_id
1 'polypeptide(L)'
;MTEPPRRTSGFRSWFSANGRLEFALTLVSVTLLTGACAALILVPRNVGGLQLATDEAEVLGSTEAIDDPRLTPVRRELQPFGPILVRAVAAGDSADALLVAHPGHRADLDVLEQELGSAIAQVSAVWGTEWNRAPMLVVAGSPAEFTALTRVAGAAATADVAAVSLTGSYVPGSTPTDQRIVFNPDARRRVGDEGLATLLRHELTHVATRAVTTDGSPLWMLEGFAEYVAQRAQDTTFSQIAPTLTTRLRAGALPTDLVADAEFTGTDAPYAYETAWSACAFVADQYGEHTLTTLYKRLATGPQSAAAQDAAFTEVLGVSRAELLDGWRSWLRGHAA
;
A
#
# COMPACT_ATOMS: atom_id res chain seq x y z
N MET A 1 14.46 71.41 44.63
CA MET A 1 13.03 71.72 44.38
C MET A 1 12.81 71.45 42.90
N THR A 2 11.98 70.53 42.42
CA THR A 2 10.88 69.74 43.00
C THR A 2 10.59 68.57 42.03
N GLU A 3 10.20 67.43 42.57
CA GLU A 3 9.75 66.20 41.89
C GLU A 3 8.25 66.32 41.42
N PRO A 4 7.54 65.28 40.89
CA PRO A 4 6.84 65.24 39.60
C PRO A 4 5.29 65.15 39.68
N PRO A 5 4.55 64.81 38.59
CA PRO A 5 3.83 63.51 38.53
C PRO A 5 3.79 62.86 37.11
N ARG A 6 4.07 61.55 36.97
CA ARG A 6 3.20 60.33 36.92
C ARG A 6 2.40 60.02 35.62
N ARG A 7 2.82 58.91 34.97
CA ARG A 7 2.12 57.77 34.30
C ARG A 7 0.89 58.06 33.38
N THR A 8 0.76 57.44 32.21
CA THR A 8 0.35 56.02 32.03
C THR A 8 0.32 55.58 30.54
N SER A 9 0.80 54.35 30.26
CA SER A 9 0.12 53.25 29.54
C SER A 9 -0.51 53.51 28.14
N GLY A 10 -0.27 52.74 27.08
CA GLY A 10 0.39 51.45 26.99
C GLY A 10 0.36 50.92 25.54
N PHE A 11 1.35 50.11 25.20
CA PHE A 11 1.40 49.37 23.92
C PHE A 11 1.82 47.92 24.15
N ARG A 12 1.29 47.32 25.22
CA ARG A 12 1.39 45.89 25.53
C ARG A 12 0.09 45.40 26.19
N SER A 13 -0.98 45.23 25.41
CA SER A 13 -2.15 44.48 25.89
C SER A 13 -2.95 43.75 24.81
N TRP A 14 -2.50 43.69 23.55
CA TRP A 14 -3.27 43.02 22.50
C TRP A 14 -3.09 41.48 22.47
N PHE A 15 -2.23 40.90 23.33
CA PHE A 15 -1.96 39.45 23.34
C PHE A 15 -2.46 38.69 24.59
N SER A 16 -3.19 39.29 25.53
CA SER A 16 -3.63 38.58 26.75
C SER A 16 -5.11 38.18 26.81
N ALA A 17 -5.95 38.66 25.89
CA ALA A 17 -7.39 38.35 25.92
C ALA A 17 -7.75 37.05 25.19
N ASN A 18 -7.18 36.81 24.00
CA ASN A 18 -7.51 35.62 23.20
C ASN A 18 -6.94 34.31 23.77
N GLY A 19 -5.71 34.33 24.31
CA GLY A 19 -5.12 33.13 24.93
C GLY A 19 -5.78 32.71 26.25
N ARG A 20 -6.49 33.62 26.94
CA ARG A 20 -7.22 33.29 28.18
C ARG A 20 -8.58 32.65 27.92
N LEU A 21 -9.21 32.97 26.78
CA LEU A 21 -10.46 32.35 26.35
C LEU A 21 -10.24 30.92 25.85
N GLU A 22 -9.20 30.67 25.07
CA GLU A 22 -8.83 29.32 24.63
C GLU A 22 -8.41 28.42 25.80
N PHE A 23 -7.67 28.95 26.79
CA PHE A 23 -7.33 28.20 28.00
C PHE A 23 -8.55 27.88 28.88
N ALA A 24 -9.51 28.82 29.01
CA ALA A 24 -10.74 28.58 29.77
C ALA A 24 -11.67 27.55 29.09
N LEU A 25 -11.79 27.59 27.76
CA LEU A 25 -12.56 26.62 26.98
C LEU A 25 -11.96 25.20 27.04
N THR A 26 -10.63 25.10 27.04
CA THR A 26 -9.91 23.82 27.18
C THR A 26 -10.09 23.25 28.59
N LEU A 27 -10.00 24.08 29.63
CA LEU A 27 -10.18 23.65 31.01
C LEU A 27 -11.63 23.20 31.31
N VAL A 28 -12.64 23.89 30.76
CA VAL A 28 -14.05 23.49 30.89
C VAL A 28 -14.31 22.15 30.17
N SER A 29 -13.71 21.94 29.00
CA SER A 29 -13.86 20.68 28.24
C SER A 29 -13.21 19.49 28.93
N VAL A 30 -12.01 19.66 29.50
CA VAL A 30 -11.32 18.61 30.28
C VAL A 30 -12.06 18.28 31.58
N THR A 31 -12.66 19.28 32.24
CA THR A 31 -13.43 19.07 33.49
C THR A 31 -14.77 18.39 33.23
N LEU A 32 -15.43 18.67 32.10
CA LEU A 32 -16.65 17.98 31.67
C LEU A 32 -16.37 16.51 31.28
N LEU A 33 -15.24 16.24 30.62
CA LEU A 33 -14.85 14.89 30.22
C LEU A 33 -14.47 14.01 31.43
N THR A 34 -13.75 14.57 32.42
CA THR A 34 -13.42 13.86 33.67
C THR A 34 -14.64 13.68 34.58
N GLY A 35 -15.56 14.65 34.62
CA GLY A 35 -16.85 14.50 35.31
C GLY A 35 -17.74 13.41 34.70
N ALA A 36 -17.77 13.29 33.37
CA ALA A 36 -18.51 12.23 32.67
C ALA A 36 -17.91 10.84 32.93
N CYS A 37 -16.58 10.71 32.97
CA CYS A 37 -15.90 9.47 33.35
C CYS A 37 -16.14 9.09 34.82
N ALA A 38 -16.19 10.05 35.75
CA ALA A 38 -16.48 9.79 37.16
C ALA A 38 -17.96 9.41 37.41
N ALA A 39 -18.90 9.98 36.64
CA ALA A 39 -20.32 9.65 36.73
C ALA A 39 -20.63 8.21 36.28
N LEU A 40 -19.88 7.66 35.32
CA LEU A 40 -19.99 6.27 34.88
C LEU A 40 -19.52 5.25 35.94
N ILE A 41 -18.71 5.68 36.91
CA ILE A 41 -18.20 4.84 38.01
C ILE A 41 -19.21 4.77 39.19
N LEU A 42 -20.14 5.73 39.28
CA LEU A 42 -21.06 5.89 40.42
C LEU A 42 -22.50 5.41 40.16
N VAL A 43 -22.79 4.80 39.00
CA VAL A 43 -24.12 4.24 38.72
C VAL A 43 -24.31 2.93 39.52
N PRO A 44 -25.39 2.77 40.31
CA PRO A 44 -25.66 1.55 41.04
C PRO A 44 -25.88 0.39 40.07
N ARG A 45 -25.09 -0.68 40.20
CA ARG A 45 -25.30 -1.95 39.50
C ARG A 45 -26.55 -2.62 40.06
N ASN A 46 -27.69 -2.43 39.42
CA ASN A 46 -28.89 -3.21 39.68
C ASN A 46 -29.49 -3.78 38.39
N VAL A 47 -29.30 -5.10 38.30
CA VAL A 47 -30.09 -6.14 37.64
C VAL A 47 -29.87 -6.39 36.13
N GLY A 48 -29.38 -7.61 35.90
CA GLY A 48 -29.29 -8.31 34.62
C GLY A 48 -28.02 -9.15 34.65
N GLY A 49 -28.15 -10.45 34.91
CA GLY A 49 -27.00 -11.36 34.95
C GLY A 49 -26.12 -11.15 33.73
N LEU A 50 -24.80 -11.06 33.93
CA LEU A 50 -23.82 -11.18 32.86
C LEU A 50 -24.04 -12.54 32.23
N GLN A 51 -24.83 -12.57 31.16
CA GLN A 51 -24.71 -13.59 30.16
C GLN A 51 -23.31 -13.38 29.60
N LEU A 52 -22.38 -14.26 29.99
CA LEU A 52 -21.14 -14.43 29.28
C LEU A 52 -21.54 -14.49 27.80
N ALA A 53 -21.18 -13.45 27.04
CA ALA A 53 -21.25 -13.52 25.60
C ALA A 53 -20.38 -14.74 25.25
N THR A 54 -21.05 -15.82 24.87
CA THR A 54 -20.41 -16.98 24.29
C THR A 54 -19.54 -16.50 23.15
N ASP A 55 -18.36 -17.10 23.03
CA ASP A 55 -17.26 -16.75 22.12
C ASP A 55 -17.61 -17.04 20.64
N GLU A 56 -18.83 -16.72 20.22
CA GLU A 56 -19.32 -16.84 18.86
C GLU A 56 -19.48 -15.43 18.32
N ALA A 57 -18.43 -14.95 17.66
CA ALA A 57 -18.59 -13.90 16.67
C ALA A 57 -19.68 -14.38 15.69
N GLU A 58 -20.85 -13.74 15.71
CA GLU A 58 -21.95 -14.07 14.82
C GLU A 58 -21.50 -13.77 13.38
N VAL A 59 -21.04 -14.82 12.69
CA VAL A 59 -20.65 -14.79 11.28
C VAL A 59 -21.93 -14.67 10.46
N LEU A 60 -22.45 -13.45 10.37
CA LEU A 60 -23.57 -13.13 9.50
C LEU A 60 -23.07 -13.08 8.06
N GLY A 61 -23.01 -14.25 7.41
CA GLY A 61 -23.08 -14.35 5.96
C GLY A 61 -21.96 -15.10 5.24
N SER A 62 -21.54 -16.28 5.70
CA SER A 62 -21.11 -17.37 4.81
C SER A 62 -21.45 -18.75 5.36
N THR A 63 -21.86 -19.62 4.44
CA THR A 63 -22.01 -21.08 4.54
C THR A 63 -20.75 -21.72 5.11
N GLU A 64 -20.89 -22.49 6.19
CA GLU A 64 -19.84 -23.17 6.97
C GLU A 64 -18.74 -22.25 7.54
N ALA A 65 -18.48 -22.38 8.84
CA ALA A 65 -17.36 -21.67 9.46
C ALA A 65 -16.05 -22.18 8.84
N ILE A 66 -15.43 -21.39 7.97
CA ILE A 66 -14.11 -21.72 7.41
C ILE A 66 -13.12 -21.79 8.58
N ASP A 67 -12.63 -23.00 8.85
CA ASP A 67 -11.64 -23.30 9.88
C ASP A 67 -10.26 -23.40 9.23
N ASP A 68 -9.66 -22.24 8.96
CA ASP A 68 -8.30 -22.13 8.45
C ASP A 68 -7.40 -21.44 9.49
N PRO A 69 -6.28 -22.05 9.91
CA PRO A 69 -5.41 -21.51 10.95
C PRO A 69 -4.85 -20.12 10.59
N ARG A 70 -4.69 -19.80 9.29
CA ARG A 70 -4.24 -18.49 8.80
C ARG A 70 -5.20 -17.35 9.19
N LEU A 71 -6.48 -17.65 9.44
CA LEU A 71 -7.48 -16.66 9.84
C LEU A 71 -7.33 -16.22 11.29
N THR A 72 -6.66 -16.99 12.16
CA THR A 72 -6.62 -16.70 13.60
C THR A 72 -6.01 -15.32 13.93
N PRO A 73 -4.84 -14.94 13.38
CA PRO A 73 -4.25 -13.62 13.61
C PRO A 73 -5.16 -12.50 13.09
N VAL A 74 -5.69 -12.66 11.87
CA VAL A 74 -6.51 -11.63 11.21
C VAL A 74 -7.86 -11.45 11.90
N ARG A 75 -8.53 -12.53 12.33
CA ARG A 75 -9.76 -12.44 13.15
C ARG A 75 -9.53 -11.62 14.41
N ARG A 76 -8.40 -11.82 15.10
CA ARG A 76 -8.05 -11.05 16.30
C ARG A 76 -7.84 -9.56 16.00
N GLU A 77 -7.21 -9.25 14.86
CA GLU A 77 -6.96 -7.87 14.44
C GLU A 77 -8.25 -7.15 13.99
N LEU A 78 -9.17 -7.84 13.31
CA LEU A 78 -10.41 -7.28 12.77
C LEU A 78 -11.58 -7.28 13.78
N GLN A 79 -11.57 -8.17 14.79
CA GLN A 79 -12.67 -8.31 15.77
C GLN A 79 -13.13 -6.98 16.39
N PRO A 80 -12.25 -6.03 16.76
CA PRO A 80 -12.67 -4.74 17.33
C PRO A 80 -13.48 -3.86 16.37
N PHE A 81 -13.42 -4.11 15.06
CA PHE A 81 -14.06 -3.32 14.01
C PHE A 81 -15.40 -3.90 13.54
N GLY A 82 -15.74 -5.13 13.96
CA GLY A 82 -17.05 -5.73 13.74
C GLY A 82 -17.00 -7.13 13.11
N PRO A 83 -18.15 -7.66 12.68
CA PRO A 83 -18.22 -8.98 12.07
C PRO A 83 -17.48 -9.00 10.72
N ILE A 84 -16.87 -10.14 10.40
CA ILE A 84 -16.16 -10.34 9.13
C ILE A 84 -16.88 -11.39 8.27
N LEU A 85 -16.76 -11.23 6.96
CA LEU A 85 -17.04 -12.22 5.94
C LEU A 85 -15.72 -12.85 5.52
N VAL A 86 -15.74 -14.17 5.32
CA VAL A 86 -14.61 -14.92 4.78
C VAL A 86 -15.08 -15.75 3.59
N ARG A 87 -14.30 -15.74 2.50
CA ARG A 87 -14.45 -16.65 1.36
C ARG A 87 -13.15 -17.40 1.12
N ALA A 88 -13.25 -18.69 0.82
CA ALA A 88 -12.16 -19.49 0.30
C ALA A 88 -12.30 -19.56 -1.22
N VAL A 89 -11.23 -19.21 -1.93
CA VAL A 89 -11.22 -19.16 -3.40
C VAL A 89 -10.12 -20.08 -3.89
N ALA A 90 -10.50 -21.05 -4.72
CA ALA A 90 -9.55 -21.96 -5.34
C ALA A 90 -8.56 -21.16 -6.22
N ALA A 91 -7.27 -21.32 -5.96
CA ALA A 91 -6.18 -20.62 -6.63
C ALA A 91 -5.35 -21.59 -7.49
N GLY A 92 -6.03 -22.35 -8.36
CA GLY A 92 -5.41 -23.41 -9.16
C GLY A 92 -5.00 -24.61 -8.29
N ASP A 93 -3.78 -25.14 -8.51
CA ASP A 93 -3.26 -26.32 -7.81
C ASP A 93 -2.69 -26.02 -6.40
N SER A 94 -2.86 -24.79 -5.91
CA SER A 94 -2.38 -24.36 -4.59
C SER A 94 -3.47 -24.51 -3.53
N ALA A 95 -3.13 -24.31 -2.26
CA ALA A 95 -4.13 -24.11 -1.21
C ALA A 95 -5.09 -22.96 -1.60
N ASP A 96 -6.28 -22.94 -0.99
CA ASP A 96 -7.23 -21.86 -1.24
C ASP A 96 -6.67 -20.52 -0.77
N ALA A 97 -6.89 -19.48 -1.57
CA ALA A 97 -6.73 -18.11 -1.12
C ALA A 97 -7.90 -17.73 -0.20
N LEU A 98 -7.65 -16.81 0.72
CA LEU A 98 -8.64 -16.38 1.69
C LEU A 98 -8.96 -14.91 1.47
N LEU A 99 -10.24 -14.60 1.25
CA LEU A 99 -10.74 -13.25 1.07
C LEU A 99 -11.51 -12.84 2.31
N VAL A 100 -11.10 -11.75 2.96
CA VAL A 100 -11.64 -11.29 4.24
C VAL A 100 -12.06 -9.82 4.14
N ALA A 101 -13.28 -9.52 4.54
CA ALA A 101 -13.75 -8.14 4.63
C ALA A 101 -14.93 -8.00 5.60
N HIS A 102 -15.31 -6.80 5.98
CA HIS A 102 -16.59 -6.56 6.66
C HIS A 102 -17.78 -6.67 5.69
N PRO A 103 -19.02 -6.94 6.17
CA PRO A 103 -20.20 -7.05 5.30
C PRO A 103 -20.46 -5.88 4.34
N GLY A 104 -20.03 -4.66 4.70
CA GLY A 104 -20.12 -3.48 3.83
C GLY A 104 -19.25 -3.53 2.57
N HIS A 105 -18.24 -4.40 2.53
CA HIS A 105 -17.27 -4.55 1.45
C HIS A 105 -17.49 -5.83 0.61
N ARG A 106 -18.71 -6.38 0.63
CA ARG A 106 -19.07 -7.57 -0.14
C ARG A 106 -18.75 -7.41 -1.64
N ALA A 107 -19.01 -6.23 -2.18
CA ALA A 107 -18.79 -5.96 -3.60
C ALA A 107 -17.29 -5.81 -3.95
N ASP A 108 -16.44 -5.44 -2.99
CA ASP A 108 -14.98 -5.51 -3.16
C ASP A 108 -14.51 -6.97 -3.22
N LEU A 109 -15.06 -7.84 -2.36
CA LEU A 109 -14.77 -9.28 -2.41
C LEU A 109 -15.21 -9.92 -3.72
N ASP A 110 -16.38 -9.53 -4.27
CA ASP A 110 -16.87 -10.06 -5.54
C ASP A 110 -15.88 -9.78 -6.69
N VAL A 111 -15.33 -8.57 -6.77
CA VAL A 111 -14.32 -8.21 -7.79
C VAL A 111 -13.00 -8.95 -7.54
N LEU A 112 -12.50 -8.95 -6.30
CA LEU A 112 -11.24 -9.63 -5.97
C LEU A 112 -11.31 -11.13 -6.25
N GLU A 113 -12.44 -11.78 -5.93
CA GLU A 113 -12.66 -13.21 -6.19
C GLU A 113 -12.65 -13.51 -7.69
N GLN A 114 -13.32 -12.68 -8.49
CA GLN A 114 -13.36 -12.82 -9.95
C GLN A 114 -11.97 -12.66 -10.58
N GLU A 115 -11.19 -11.69 -10.10
CA GLU A 115 -9.90 -11.31 -10.72
C GLU A 115 -8.72 -12.18 -10.25
N LEU A 116 -8.82 -12.80 -9.07
CA LEU A 116 -7.69 -13.47 -8.42
C LEU A 116 -7.03 -14.54 -9.29
N GLY A 117 -7.81 -15.44 -9.89
CA GLY A 117 -7.27 -16.52 -10.71
C GLY A 117 -6.48 -16.00 -11.92
N SER A 118 -7.01 -15.00 -12.61
CA SER A 118 -6.35 -14.34 -13.73
C SER A 118 -5.10 -13.59 -13.28
N ALA A 119 -5.17 -12.87 -12.16
CA ALA A 119 -4.06 -12.12 -11.60
C ALA A 119 -2.87 -13.04 -11.23
N ILE A 120 -3.14 -14.17 -10.56
CA ILE A 120 -2.12 -15.18 -10.23
C ILE A 120 -1.47 -15.75 -11.50
N ALA A 121 -2.26 -16.09 -12.52
CA ALA A 121 -1.75 -16.63 -13.77
C ALA A 121 -0.85 -15.60 -14.49
N GLN A 122 -1.29 -14.34 -14.51
CA GLN A 122 -0.52 -13.25 -15.11
C GLN A 122 0.80 -12.99 -14.39
N VAL A 123 0.81 -12.92 -13.05
CA VAL A 123 2.06 -12.76 -12.28
C VAL A 123 2.98 -13.97 -12.50
N SER A 124 2.42 -15.18 -12.50
CA SER A 124 3.19 -16.42 -12.67
C SER A 124 3.82 -16.55 -14.06
N ALA A 125 3.21 -15.99 -15.09
CA ALA A 125 3.77 -16.02 -16.44
C ALA A 125 5.06 -15.19 -16.58
N VAL A 126 5.27 -14.18 -15.72
CA VAL A 126 6.52 -13.40 -15.69
C VAL A 126 7.50 -13.97 -14.67
N TRP A 127 7.02 -14.22 -13.44
CA TRP A 127 7.89 -14.57 -12.32
C TRP A 127 8.22 -16.06 -12.23
N GLY A 128 7.34 -16.92 -12.74
CA GLY A 128 7.30 -18.36 -12.47
C GLY A 128 6.28 -18.72 -11.38
N THR A 129 6.23 -20.00 -11.00
CA THR A 129 5.20 -20.55 -10.09
C THR A 129 5.67 -20.83 -8.67
N GLU A 130 6.97 -20.64 -8.40
CA GLU A 130 7.62 -20.93 -7.11
C GLU A 130 7.43 -19.79 -6.09
N TRP A 131 6.19 -19.45 -5.79
CA TRP A 131 5.81 -18.42 -4.82
C TRP A 131 4.43 -18.72 -4.21
N ASN A 132 4.04 -17.96 -3.17
CA ASN A 132 2.76 -18.14 -2.50
C ASN A 132 1.57 -17.69 -3.37
N ARG A 133 1.01 -18.63 -4.12
CA ARG A 133 -0.19 -18.44 -4.95
C ARG A 133 -1.50 -18.59 -4.18
N ALA A 134 -1.46 -18.69 -2.85
CA ALA A 134 -2.62 -18.79 -1.97
C ALA A 134 -2.63 -17.67 -0.90
N PRO A 135 -2.54 -16.39 -1.29
CA PRO A 135 -2.44 -15.30 -0.32
C PRO A 135 -3.75 -15.06 0.43
N MET A 136 -3.65 -14.34 1.54
CA MET A 136 -4.82 -13.74 2.17
C MET A 136 -5.04 -12.32 1.65
N LEU A 137 -6.24 -12.02 1.16
CA LEU A 137 -6.67 -10.68 0.77
C LEU A 137 -7.59 -10.13 1.86
N VAL A 138 -7.29 -8.94 2.37
CA VAL A 138 -8.08 -8.28 3.42
C VAL A 138 -8.52 -6.92 2.93
N VAL A 139 -9.83 -6.65 2.89
CA VAL A 139 -10.36 -5.29 2.67
C VAL A 139 -10.72 -4.71 4.04
N ALA A 140 -9.96 -3.71 4.49
CA ALA A 140 -10.25 -3.02 5.73
C ALA A 140 -11.61 -2.30 5.62
N GLY A 141 -12.38 -2.25 6.70
CA GLY A 141 -13.66 -1.56 6.80
C GLY A 141 -13.54 -0.07 7.13
N SER A 142 -12.37 0.39 7.58
CA SER A 142 -12.12 1.80 7.88
C SER A 142 -10.64 2.17 7.74
N PRO A 143 -10.30 3.47 7.58
CA PRO A 143 -8.90 3.91 7.57
C PRO A 143 -8.16 3.57 8.88
N ALA A 144 -8.85 3.64 10.02
CA ALA A 144 -8.26 3.28 11.31
C ALA A 144 -7.90 1.79 11.39
N GLU A 145 -8.75 0.93 10.82
CA GLU A 145 -8.48 -0.50 10.70
C GLU A 145 -7.34 -0.78 9.71
N PHE A 146 -7.33 -0.13 8.55
CA PHE A 146 -6.24 -0.23 7.60
C PHE A 146 -4.89 0.10 8.26
N THR A 147 -4.82 1.21 9.00
CA THR A 147 -3.63 1.57 9.80
C THR A 147 -3.31 0.51 10.87
N ALA A 148 -4.30 -0.11 11.50
CA ALA A 148 -4.07 -1.16 12.50
C ALA A 148 -3.45 -2.43 11.88
N LEU A 149 -4.00 -2.89 10.74
CA LEU A 149 -3.55 -4.08 10.01
C LEU A 149 -2.16 -3.90 9.38
N THR A 150 -1.80 -2.67 9.02
CA THR A 150 -0.54 -2.36 8.33
C THR A 150 0.57 -1.87 9.26
N ARG A 151 0.28 -1.58 10.53
CA ARG A 151 1.24 -1.03 11.51
C ARG A 151 2.50 -1.88 11.66
N VAL A 152 2.38 -3.20 11.55
CA VAL A 152 3.50 -4.15 11.70
C VAL A 152 4.52 -4.00 10.57
N ALA A 153 4.14 -3.42 9.44
CA ALA A 153 5.02 -3.21 8.29
C ALA A 153 6.10 -2.14 8.50
N GLY A 154 6.04 -1.37 9.59
CA GLY A 154 6.86 -0.15 9.73
C GLY A 154 6.52 0.94 8.69
N ALA A 155 5.61 0.65 7.75
CA ALA A 155 5.01 1.61 6.86
C ALA A 155 4.22 2.59 7.70
N ALA A 156 4.60 3.86 7.67
CA ALA A 156 3.63 4.92 7.90
C ALA A 156 2.62 4.81 6.76
N ALA A 157 1.63 3.91 6.89
CA ALA A 157 0.56 3.74 5.93
C ALA A 157 -0.21 5.05 5.91
N THR A 158 0.19 5.94 5.00
CA THR A 158 -0.52 7.19 4.75
C THR A 158 -1.85 6.83 4.10
N ALA A 159 -2.85 7.70 4.28
CA ALA A 159 -4.19 7.49 3.74
C ALA A 159 -4.20 7.31 2.21
N ASP A 160 -3.16 7.76 1.52
CA ASP A 160 -3.04 7.74 0.07
C ASP A 160 -2.72 6.33 -0.49
N VAL A 161 -2.14 5.46 0.33
CA VAL A 161 -1.79 4.09 -0.06
C VAL A 161 -3.08 3.27 -0.28
N ALA A 162 -3.18 2.64 -1.46
CA ALA A 162 -4.37 1.87 -1.85
C ALA A 162 -4.35 0.44 -1.31
N ALA A 163 -3.17 -0.18 -1.22
CA ALA A 163 -2.98 -1.48 -0.61
C ALA A 163 -1.56 -1.64 -0.06
N VAL A 164 -1.36 -2.64 0.80
CA VAL A 164 -0.04 -3.00 1.32
C VAL A 164 0.10 -4.52 1.33
N SER A 165 1.14 -5.01 0.67
CA SER A 165 1.61 -6.39 0.80
C SER A 165 2.46 -6.57 2.07
N LEU A 166 2.05 -7.52 2.91
CA LEU A 166 2.66 -7.83 4.20
C LEU A 166 3.17 -9.27 4.17
N THR A 167 4.30 -9.49 4.83
CA THR A 167 4.89 -10.82 5.00
C THR A 167 5.31 -10.99 6.45
N GLY A 168 4.81 -12.05 7.09
CA GLY A 168 5.23 -12.49 8.41
C GLY A 168 6.68 -12.99 8.41
N SER A 169 7.18 -13.39 9.58
CA SER A 169 8.55 -13.91 9.67
C SER A 169 8.71 -15.20 8.87
N TYR A 170 9.78 -15.29 8.10
CA TYR A 170 10.17 -16.48 7.35
C TYR A 170 11.69 -16.66 7.40
N VAL A 171 12.15 -17.88 7.12
CA VAL A 171 13.58 -18.16 7.06
C VAL A 171 14.14 -17.62 5.74
N PRO A 172 15.22 -16.83 5.72
CA PRO A 172 15.84 -16.38 4.47
C PRO A 172 16.18 -17.57 3.56
N GLY A 173 15.83 -17.47 2.27
CA GLY A 173 15.99 -18.56 1.30
C GLY A 173 14.87 -19.62 1.31
N SER A 174 13.86 -19.48 2.17
CA SER A 174 12.61 -20.24 2.09
C SER A 174 11.48 -19.41 1.47
N THR A 175 10.47 -20.07 0.92
CA THR A 175 9.26 -19.41 0.40
C THR A 175 8.44 -18.85 1.56
N PRO A 176 8.15 -17.53 1.61
CA PRO A 176 7.25 -16.98 2.60
C PRO A 176 5.84 -17.53 2.42
N THR A 177 5.16 -17.87 3.52
CA THR A 177 3.81 -18.46 3.49
C THR A 177 2.77 -17.62 4.24
N ASP A 178 3.20 -16.89 5.27
CA ASP A 178 2.38 -15.92 5.98
C ASP A 178 2.40 -14.57 5.23
N GLN A 179 1.69 -14.50 4.12
CA GLN A 179 1.60 -13.28 3.31
C GLN A 179 0.15 -12.83 3.17
N ARG A 180 -0.07 -11.53 3.31
CA ARG A 180 -1.39 -10.91 3.17
C ARG A 180 -1.32 -9.60 2.41
N ILE A 181 -2.32 -9.33 1.60
CA ILE A 181 -2.52 -8.05 0.93
C ILE A 181 -3.68 -7.35 1.62
N VAL A 182 -3.42 -6.16 2.17
CA VAL A 182 -4.45 -5.35 2.84
C VAL A 182 -4.82 -4.19 1.93
N PHE A 183 -6.08 -4.12 1.51
CA PHE A 183 -6.63 -3.01 0.74
C PHE A 183 -7.24 -1.95 1.67
N ASN A 184 -7.05 -0.69 1.31
CA ASN A 184 -7.72 0.44 1.95
C ASN A 184 -9.24 0.33 1.69
N PRO A 185 -10.12 0.66 2.67
CA PRO A 185 -11.58 0.62 2.49
C PRO A 185 -12.10 1.37 1.26
N ASP A 186 -11.36 2.35 0.76
CA ASP A 186 -11.78 3.13 -0.40
C ASP A 186 -11.07 2.81 -1.71
N ALA A 187 -10.19 1.81 -1.74
CA ALA A 187 -9.36 1.50 -2.91
C ALA A 187 -10.22 1.36 -4.18
N ARG A 188 -11.20 0.45 -4.17
CA ARG A 188 -12.11 0.23 -5.31
C ARG A 188 -12.89 1.48 -5.70
N ARG A 189 -13.34 2.28 -4.73
CA ARG A 189 -14.08 3.52 -5.03
C ARG A 189 -13.19 4.53 -5.76
N ARG A 190 -11.89 4.56 -5.47
CA ARG A 190 -10.92 5.45 -6.12
C ARG A 190 -10.56 4.99 -7.54
N VAL A 191 -10.35 3.69 -7.74
CA VAL A 191 -9.76 3.15 -8.97
C VAL A 191 -10.73 2.38 -9.87
N GLY A 192 -11.94 2.10 -9.40
CA GLY A 192 -12.92 1.25 -10.09
C GLY A 192 -12.54 -0.24 -10.08
N ASP A 193 -13.33 -1.05 -10.77
CA ASP A 193 -13.16 -2.52 -10.77
C ASP A 193 -11.88 -2.93 -11.51
N GLU A 194 -11.63 -2.35 -12.69
CA GLU A 194 -10.42 -2.61 -13.49
C GLU A 194 -9.16 -2.11 -12.77
N GLY A 195 -9.21 -0.93 -12.15
CA GLY A 195 -8.11 -0.42 -11.36
C GLY A 195 -7.82 -1.28 -10.13
N LEU A 196 -8.86 -1.86 -9.50
CA LEU A 196 -8.67 -2.81 -8.39
C LEU A 196 -8.03 -4.11 -8.87
N ALA A 197 -8.40 -4.60 -10.07
CA ALA A 197 -7.75 -5.75 -10.69
C ALA A 197 -6.27 -5.48 -10.97
N THR A 198 -5.93 -4.29 -11.47
CA THR A 198 -4.54 -3.84 -11.69
C THR A 198 -3.78 -3.75 -10.37
N LEU A 199 -4.38 -3.15 -9.34
CA LEU A 199 -3.80 -3.08 -8.00
C LEU A 199 -3.55 -4.48 -7.42
N LEU A 200 -4.47 -5.42 -7.59
CA LEU A 200 -4.29 -6.80 -7.14
C LEU A 200 -3.08 -7.46 -7.82
N ARG A 201 -2.88 -7.26 -9.14
CA ARG A 201 -1.70 -7.78 -9.85
C ARG A 201 -0.40 -7.13 -9.36
N HIS A 202 -0.42 -5.83 -9.09
CA HIS A 202 0.71 -5.11 -8.52
C HIS A 202 1.10 -5.74 -7.17
N GLU A 203 0.16 -5.85 -6.24
CA GLU A 203 0.42 -6.38 -4.89
C GLU A 203 0.83 -7.86 -4.92
N LEU A 204 0.21 -8.68 -5.79
CA LEU A 204 0.63 -10.07 -5.99
C LEU A 204 2.05 -10.17 -6.53
N THR A 205 2.53 -9.17 -7.28
CA THR A 205 3.92 -9.15 -7.73
C THR A 205 4.86 -9.00 -6.54
N HIS A 206 4.55 -8.12 -5.57
CA HIS A 206 5.32 -8.02 -4.31
C HIS A 206 5.28 -9.31 -3.50
N VAL A 207 4.13 -9.99 -3.44
CA VAL A 207 4.01 -11.31 -2.81
C VAL A 207 4.93 -12.32 -3.50
N ALA A 208 4.92 -12.36 -4.83
CA ALA A 208 5.69 -13.30 -5.64
C ALA A 208 7.20 -13.10 -5.50
N THR A 209 7.65 -11.83 -5.49
CA THR A 209 9.07 -11.49 -5.46
C THR A 209 9.67 -11.49 -4.06
N ARG A 210 8.85 -11.48 -3.00
CA ARG A 210 9.33 -11.27 -1.62
C ARG A 210 10.49 -12.18 -1.20
N ALA A 211 10.51 -13.43 -1.64
CA ALA A 211 11.56 -14.39 -1.27
C ALA A 211 12.97 -13.93 -1.69
N VAL A 212 13.10 -13.11 -2.74
CA VAL A 212 14.39 -12.62 -3.25
C VAL A 212 14.61 -11.14 -2.99
N THR A 213 13.62 -10.43 -2.46
CA THR A 213 13.65 -8.98 -2.27
C THR A 213 14.11 -8.63 -0.85
N THR A 214 15.25 -7.94 -0.77
CA THR A 214 15.77 -7.36 0.47
C THR A 214 15.35 -5.89 0.58
N ASP A 215 14.92 -5.48 1.77
CA ASP A 215 14.49 -4.11 2.03
C ASP A 215 15.60 -3.09 1.74
N GLY A 216 15.20 -1.91 1.24
CA GLY A 216 16.13 -0.86 0.81
C GLY A 216 16.67 -1.02 -0.61
N SER A 217 16.22 -2.03 -1.36
CA SER A 217 16.49 -2.11 -2.81
C SER A 217 15.87 -0.91 -3.57
N PRO A 218 16.42 -0.51 -4.73
CA PRO A 218 15.96 0.69 -5.45
C PRO A 218 14.48 0.63 -5.82
N LEU A 219 13.70 1.63 -5.40
CA LEU A 219 12.25 1.63 -5.59
C LEU A 219 11.85 1.70 -7.06
N TRP A 220 12.64 2.36 -7.91
CA TRP A 220 12.38 2.39 -9.35
C TRP A 220 12.30 0.98 -9.97
N MET A 221 13.08 0.03 -9.46
CA MET A 221 13.03 -1.36 -9.93
C MET A 221 11.93 -2.14 -9.21
N LEU A 222 11.77 -1.96 -7.90
CA LEU A 222 10.72 -2.69 -7.14
C LEU A 222 9.32 -2.33 -7.64
N GLU A 223 9.00 -1.04 -7.62
CA GLU A 223 7.68 -0.54 -8.02
C GLU A 223 7.50 -0.54 -9.53
N GLY A 224 8.54 -0.20 -10.30
CA GLY A 224 8.48 -0.24 -11.76
C GLY A 224 8.21 -1.65 -12.32
N PHE A 225 8.79 -2.69 -11.70
CA PHE A 225 8.53 -4.08 -12.08
C PHE A 225 7.11 -4.51 -11.70
N ALA A 226 6.63 -4.15 -10.51
CA ALA A 226 5.27 -4.44 -10.08
C ALA A 226 4.23 -3.78 -11.01
N GLU A 227 4.43 -2.51 -11.37
CA GLU A 227 3.60 -1.80 -12.35
C GLU A 227 3.67 -2.45 -13.74
N TYR A 228 4.87 -2.84 -14.19
CA TYR A 228 5.03 -3.52 -15.48
C TYR A 228 4.20 -4.80 -15.54
N VAL A 229 4.33 -5.67 -14.53
CA VAL A 229 3.61 -6.94 -14.46
C VAL A 229 2.09 -6.71 -14.40
N ALA A 230 1.66 -5.70 -13.64
CA ALA A 230 0.25 -5.34 -13.49
C ALA A 230 -0.40 -4.87 -14.78
N GLN A 231 0.35 -4.15 -15.63
CA GLN A 231 -0.17 -3.50 -16.84
C GLN A 231 0.00 -4.32 -18.12
N ARG A 232 0.96 -5.25 -18.20
CA ARG A 232 1.37 -5.87 -19.49
C ARG A 232 0.28 -6.62 -20.26
N ALA A 233 -0.72 -7.17 -19.57
CA ALA A 233 -1.73 -8.06 -20.16
C ALA A 233 -3.01 -7.31 -20.54
N GLN A 234 -2.98 -5.99 -20.51
CA GLN A 234 -4.12 -5.12 -20.77
C GLN A 234 -3.94 -4.44 -22.13
N ASP A 235 -5.03 -4.30 -22.88
CA ASP A 235 -5.08 -3.49 -24.12
C ASP A 235 -5.15 -1.98 -23.79
N THR A 236 -4.17 -1.51 -23.01
CA THR A 236 -4.13 -0.15 -22.47
C THR A 236 -3.02 0.64 -23.16
N THR A 237 -3.34 1.85 -23.63
CA THR A 237 -2.34 2.70 -24.28
C THR A 237 -1.31 3.24 -23.29
N PHE A 238 -0.13 3.62 -23.80
CA PHE A 238 0.90 4.29 -22.98
C PHE A 238 0.35 5.49 -22.20
N SER A 239 -0.49 6.31 -22.84
CA SER A 239 -1.10 7.50 -22.22
C SER A 239 -2.15 7.20 -21.15
N GLN A 240 -2.76 6.01 -21.19
CA GLN A 240 -3.70 5.56 -20.17
C GLN A 240 -2.95 4.99 -18.96
N ILE A 241 -1.83 4.28 -19.16
CA ILE A 241 -0.99 3.76 -18.07
C ILE A 241 -0.22 4.90 -17.39
N ALA A 242 0.33 5.82 -18.19
CA ALA A 242 1.24 6.86 -17.73
C ALA A 242 0.77 8.28 -18.12
N PRO A 243 -0.40 8.73 -17.64
CA PRO A 243 -0.97 10.02 -18.02
C PRO A 243 -0.15 11.22 -17.54
N THR A 244 0.45 11.16 -16.36
CA THR A 244 1.27 12.23 -15.78
C THR A 244 2.59 12.38 -16.54
N LEU A 245 3.28 11.27 -16.79
CA LEU A 245 4.48 11.20 -17.61
C LEU A 245 4.19 11.67 -19.04
N THR A 246 3.11 11.19 -19.66
CA THR A 246 2.67 11.64 -21.00
C THR A 246 2.49 13.15 -21.04
N THR A 247 1.88 13.75 -20.02
CA THR A 247 1.72 15.20 -19.92
C THR A 247 3.07 15.93 -19.89
N ARG A 248 4.04 15.43 -19.11
CA ARG A 248 5.39 16.02 -19.04
C ARG A 248 6.18 15.84 -20.34
N LEU A 249 6.09 14.68 -20.97
CA LEU A 249 6.73 14.40 -22.26
C LEU A 249 6.23 15.33 -23.36
N ARG A 250 4.91 15.58 -23.43
CA ARG A 250 4.31 16.54 -24.37
C ARG A 250 4.73 17.99 -24.10
N ALA A 251 5.05 18.31 -22.85
CA ALA A 251 5.63 19.61 -22.48
C ALA A 251 7.15 19.69 -22.75
N GLY A 252 7.78 18.64 -23.31
CA GLY A 252 9.22 18.59 -23.59
C GLY A 252 10.09 18.22 -22.39
N ALA A 253 9.49 17.82 -21.27
CA ALA A 253 10.20 17.38 -20.08
C ALA A 253 10.44 15.87 -20.11
N LEU A 254 11.59 15.46 -20.67
CA LEU A 254 12.07 14.07 -20.64
C LEU A 254 12.80 13.78 -19.32
N PRO A 255 12.56 12.62 -18.69
CA PRO A 255 13.38 12.16 -17.57
C PRO A 255 14.85 12.10 -17.97
N THR A 256 15.75 12.55 -17.09
CA THR A 256 17.20 12.55 -17.34
C THR A 256 17.94 11.42 -16.64
N ASP A 257 17.33 10.83 -15.61
CA ASP A 257 17.85 9.70 -14.85
C ASP A 257 16.67 8.84 -14.35
N LEU A 258 16.98 7.71 -13.72
CA LEU A 258 16.02 6.87 -13.02
C LEU A 258 15.51 7.59 -11.77
N VAL A 259 14.25 7.30 -11.42
CA VAL A 259 13.55 7.94 -10.30
C VAL A 259 14.26 7.64 -8.97
N ALA A 260 14.48 8.67 -8.15
CA ALA A 260 15.05 8.49 -6.83
C ALA A 260 13.98 8.01 -5.82
N ASP A 261 14.39 7.21 -4.83
CA ASP A 261 13.47 6.60 -3.86
C ASP A 261 12.58 7.63 -3.13
N ALA A 262 13.09 8.83 -2.85
CA ALA A 262 12.33 9.89 -2.18
C ALA A 262 11.12 10.40 -2.99
N GLU A 263 11.14 10.24 -4.32
CA GLU A 263 10.09 10.73 -5.23
C GLU A 263 8.84 9.84 -5.24
N PHE A 264 8.91 8.63 -4.66
CA PHE A 264 7.75 7.71 -4.53
C PHE A 264 6.75 8.13 -3.45
N THR A 265 6.97 9.28 -2.81
CA THR A 265 6.10 9.82 -1.77
C THR A 265 5.71 11.26 -2.09
N GLY A 266 4.59 11.72 -1.53
CA GLY A 266 4.08 13.07 -1.76
C GLY A 266 3.36 13.23 -3.10
N THR A 267 3.18 14.48 -3.54
CA THR A 267 2.30 14.82 -4.66
C THR A 267 2.82 14.37 -6.03
N ASP A 268 4.13 14.15 -6.16
CA ASP A 268 4.77 13.69 -7.40
C ASP A 268 4.86 12.16 -7.50
N ALA A 269 4.40 11.42 -6.48
CA ALA A 269 4.45 9.96 -6.49
C ALA A 269 3.85 9.32 -7.76
N PRO A 270 2.68 9.75 -8.29
CA PRO A 270 2.17 9.18 -9.54
C PRO A 270 3.16 9.29 -10.71
N TYR A 271 3.86 10.42 -10.84
CA TYR A 271 4.90 10.57 -11.87
C TYR A 271 6.09 9.63 -11.64
N ALA A 272 6.49 9.40 -10.39
CA ALA A 272 7.54 8.45 -10.02
C ALA A 272 7.18 7.01 -10.43
N TYR A 273 5.99 6.53 -10.07
CA TYR A 273 5.50 5.20 -10.45
C TYR A 273 5.40 5.05 -11.98
N GLU A 274 4.79 6.02 -12.67
CA GLU A 274 4.66 5.99 -14.14
C GLU A 274 6.03 6.02 -14.85
N THR A 275 6.99 6.79 -14.32
CA THR A 275 8.35 6.86 -14.87
C THR A 275 9.10 5.55 -14.64
N ALA A 276 9.00 4.97 -13.45
CA ALA A 276 9.59 3.67 -13.10
C ALA A 276 9.00 2.52 -13.95
N TRP A 277 7.68 2.49 -14.10
CA TRP A 277 6.99 1.58 -15.03
C TRP A 277 7.59 1.68 -16.43
N SER A 278 7.72 2.91 -16.95
CA SER A 278 8.20 3.11 -18.33
C SER A 278 9.64 2.64 -18.54
N ALA A 279 10.49 2.70 -17.51
CA ALA A 279 11.84 2.17 -17.56
C ALA A 279 11.83 0.63 -17.63
N CYS A 280 11.01 -0.03 -16.82
CA CYS A 280 10.83 -1.48 -16.86
C CYS A 280 10.17 -1.94 -18.18
N ALA A 281 9.17 -1.22 -18.67
CA ALA A 281 8.52 -1.47 -19.95
C ALA A 281 9.51 -1.36 -21.12
N PHE A 282 10.37 -0.34 -21.12
CA PHE A 282 11.46 -0.20 -22.09
C PHE A 282 12.44 -1.37 -22.05
N VAL A 283 12.86 -1.80 -20.84
CA VAL A 283 13.78 -2.94 -20.71
C VAL A 283 13.12 -4.22 -21.25
N ALA A 284 11.85 -4.46 -20.93
CA ALA A 284 11.12 -5.61 -21.45
C ALA A 284 10.95 -5.56 -22.97
N ASP A 285 10.64 -4.39 -23.54
CA ASP A 285 10.48 -4.19 -24.98
C ASP A 285 11.78 -4.42 -25.76
N GLN A 286 12.91 -3.90 -25.25
CA GLN A 286 14.19 -3.97 -25.95
C GLN A 286 14.99 -5.25 -25.68
N TYR A 287 14.91 -5.78 -24.46
CA TYR A 287 15.76 -6.90 -24.01
C TYR A 287 14.97 -8.15 -23.61
N GLY A 288 13.63 -8.07 -23.58
CA GLY A 288 12.74 -9.16 -23.23
C GLY A 288 12.42 -9.27 -21.72
N GLU A 289 11.25 -9.84 -21.41
CA GLU A 289 10.74 -10.02 -20.04
C GLU A 289 11.66 -10.84 -19.13
N HIS A 290 12.32 -11.86 -19.69
CA HIS A 290 13.26 -12.68 -18.93
C HIS A 290 14.47 -11.87 -18.45
N THR A 291 14.96 -10.97 -19.30
CA THR A 291 16.08 -10.08 -18.98
C THR A 291 15.65 -9.06 -17.93
N LEU A 292 14.45 -8.48 -18.03
CA LEU A 292 13.88 -7.63 -16.98
C LEU A 292 13.80 -8.36 -15.63
N THR A 293 13.32 -9.61 -15.63
CA THR A 293 13.24 -10.43 -14.40
C THR A 293 14.62 -10.72 -13.81
N THR A 294 15.63 -10.92 -14.66
CA THR A 294 17.02 -11.11 -14.24
C THR A 294 17.60 -9.83 -13.62
N LEU A 295 17.31 -8.68 -14.23
CA LEU A 295 17.71 -7.38 -13.72
C LEU A 295 17.05 -7.08 -12.37
N TYR A 296 15.77 -7.41 -12.21
CA TYR A 296 15.06 -7.32 -10.93
C TYR A 296 15.79 -8.10 -9.85
N LYS A 297 16.04 -9.40 -10.09
CA LYS A 297 16.74 -10.27 -9.13
C LYS A 297 18.13 -9.76 -8.77
N ARG A 298 18.84 -9.13 -9.72
CA ARG A 298 20.17 -8.57 -9.49
C ARG A 298 20.14 -7.32 -8.60
N LEU A 299 19.11 -6.50 -8.71
CA LEU A 299 18.97 -5.23 -8.00
C LEU A 299 18.18 -5.33 -6.70
N ALA A 300 17.30 -6.33 -6.54
CA ALA A 300 16.46 -6.54 -5.38
C ALA A 300 17.20 -7.11 -4.14
N THR A 301 18.51 -6.89 -4.04
CA THR A 301 19.39 -7.51 -3.03
C THR A 301 19.77 -6.56 -1.89
N GLY A 302 19.04 -5.46 -1.74
CA GLY A 302 19.22 -4.42 -0.72
C GLY A 302 19.73 -3.12 -1.34
N PRO A 303 20.17 -2.14 -0.53
CA PRO A 303 20.64 -0.84 -1.02
C PRO A 303 21.69 -0.95 -2.13
N GLN A 304 21.42 -0.32 -3.27
CA GLN A 304 22.33 -0.29 -4.42
C GLN A 304 22.86 1.12 -4.65
N SER A 305 24.18 1.28 -4.60
CA SER A 305 24.83 2.52 -5.07
C SER A 305 24.66 2.69 -6.58
N ALA A 306 24.85 3.90 -7.10
CA ALA A 306 24.83 4.16 -8.54
C ALA A 306 25.81 3.24 -9.30
N ALA A 307 27.02 3.04 -8.78
CA ALA A 307 28.01 2.13 -9.37
C ALA A 307 27.57 0.65 -9.37
N ALA A 308 26.85 0.21 -8.34
CA ALA A 308 26.30 -1.14 -8.30
C ALA A 308 25.17 -1.35 -9.33
N GLN A 309 24.34 -0.32 -9.54
CA GLN A 309 23.32 -0.34 -10.59
C GLN A 309 23.97 -0.34 -11.99
N ASP A 310 25.02 0.45 -12.21
CA ASP A 310 25.74 0.49 -13.48
C ASP A 310 26.41 -0.86 -13.81
N ALA A 311 26.96 -1.52 -12.79
CA ALA A 311 27.49 -2.87 -12.92
C ALA A 311 26.37 -3.86 -13.29
N ALA A 312 25.18 -3.76 -12.69
CA ALA A 312 24.03 -4.59 -13.04
C ALA A 312 23.56 -4.36 -14.49
N PHE A 313 23.55 -3.12 -14.98
CA PHE A 313 23.23 -2.84 -16.38
C PHE A 313 24.25 -3.45 -17.33
N THR A 314 25.54 -3.34 -17.01
CA THR A 314 26.61 -3.94 -17.83
C THR A 314 26.51 -5.47 -17.82
N GLU A 315 26.27 -6.07 -16.65
CA GLU A 315 26.19 -7.52 -16.45
C GLU A 315 24.98 -8.14 -17.13
N VAL A 316 23.80 -7.53 -16.97
CA VAL A 316 22.52 -8.11 -17.40
C VAL A 316 22.09 -7.64 -18.78
N LEU A 317 22.31 -6.36 -19.10
CA LEU A 317 21.86 -5.74 -20.36
C LEU A 317 22.99 -5.57 -21.39
N GLY A 318 24.25 -5.66 -20.96
CA GLY A 318 25.40 -5.46 -21.84
C GLY A 318 25.62 -3.99 -22.25
N VAL A 319 25.01 -3.04 -21.54
CA VAL A 319 25.07 -1.60 -21.84
C VAL A 319 25.46 -0.78 -20.62
N SER A 320 26.07 0.37 -20.85
CA SER A 320 26.31 1.38 -19.83
C SER A 320 25.01 2.09 -19.40
N ARG A 321 25.01 2.75 -18.24
CA ARG A 321 23.88 3.62 -17.83
C ARG A 321 23.55 4.67 -18.89
N ALA A 322 24.57 5.28 -19.49
CA ALA A 322 24.37 6.33 -20.49
C ALA A 322 23.59 5.79 -21.71
N GLU A 323 24.00 4.63 -22.23
CA GLU A 323 23.32 3.95 -23.34
C GLU A 323 21.90 3.52 -22.96
N LEU A 324 21.70 3.01 -21.74
CA LEU A 324 20.36 2.66 -21.23
C LEU A 324 19.44 3.89 -21.20
N LEU A 325 19.88 5.00 -20.62
CA LEU A 325 19.10 6.24 -20.51
C LEU A 325 18.86 6.89 -21.88
N ASP A 326 19.81 6.80 -22.80
CA ASP A 326 19.65 7.27 -24.18
C ASP A 326 18.58 6.46 -24.92
N GLY A 327 18.66 5.12 -24.82
CA GLY A 327 17.67 4.21 -25.41
C GLY A 327 16.27 4.43 -24.84
N TRP A 328 16.14 4.51 -23.52
CA TRP A 328 14.86 4.74 -22.85
C TRP A 328 14.25 6.08 -23.25
N ARG A 329 15.03 7.16 -23.29
CA ARG A 329 14.53 8.47 -23.75
C ARG A 329 14.13 8.46 -25.21
N SER A 330 14.82 7.70 -26.07
CA SER A 330 14.41 7.50 -27.46
C SER A 330 13.06 6.78 -27.54
N TRP A 331 12.91 5.71 -26.77
CA TRP A 331 11.68 4.93 -26.67
C TRP A 331 10.49 5.77 -26.17
N LEU A 332 10.70 6.59 -25.14
CA LEU A 332 9.68 7.53 -24.63
C LEU A 332 9.20 8.52 -25.69
N ARG A 333 10.11 9.07 -26.51
CA ARG A 333 9.72 9.97 -27.61
C ARG A 333 8.84 9.28 -28.65
N GLY A 334 9.08 7.99 -28.90
CA GLY A 334 8.24 7.18 -29.79
C GLY A 334 6.83 6.94 -29.24
N HIS A 335 6.67 6.90 -27.92
CA HIS A 335 5.39 6.64 -27.25
C HIS A 335 4.62 7.89 -26.83
N ALA A 336 5.29 9.06 -26.79
CA ALA A 336 4.67 10.35 -26.46
C ALA A 336 3.89 10.98 -27.63
N ALA A 337 4.09 10.47 -28.85
CA ALA A 337 3.54 10.99 -30.11
C ALA A 337 2.01 10.78 -30.24
#